data_AF-A0A353VBC4-F1
#
_entry.id   AF-A0A353VBC4-F1
#
_cell.length_a   1.000
_cell.length_b   1.000
_cell.length_c   1.000
_cell.angle_alpha   90.00
_cell.angle_beta   90.00
_cell.angle_gamma   90.00
#
_symmetry.space_group_name_H-M   'P 1'
#
loop_
_entity.id
_entity.type
_entity.pdbx_description
1 polymer ?
#
loop_
_entity_poly.entity_id
_entity_poly.type
_entity_poly.pdbx_seq_one_letter_code
_entity_poly.pdbx_strand_id
1 'polypeptide(L)'
;QVGLCHFLAYDDDQTLAILRAVTGWDLTAEELVQTAHRGLTLARLFNLREGLTRADDRLPARFGEPLPKHAGLSREQQEQIVTDYYVEQGWDGGSGVPTTATLRALGIEADAAAAV
;
A
#
# COMPACT_ATOMS: atom_id res chain seq x y z
N GLN A 1 6.33 -0.08 8.57
CA GLN A 1 7.17 -0.96 9.40
C GLN A 1 7.84 -0.12 10.48
N VAL A 2 7.59 -0.41 11.77
CA VAL A 2 8.09 0.37 12.92
C VAL A 2 9.53 -0.01 13.33
N GLY A 3 10.38 -0.38 12.37
CA GLY A 3 11.77 -0.77 12.61
C GLY A 3 11.98 -2.14 13.29
N LEU A 4 10.92 -2.91 13.53
CA LEU A 4 11.04 -4.27 14.05
C LEU A 4 11.61 -5.24 13.01
N CYS A 5 12.41 -6.20 13.49
CA CYS A 5 12.97 -7.27 12.67
C CYS A 5 11.86 -8.18 12.17
N HIS A 6 11.72 -8.30 10.84
CA HIS A 6 10.69 -9.13 10.21
C HIS A 6 10.87 -10.64 10.52
N PHE A 7 12.10 -11.10 10.79
CA PHE A 7 12.38 -12.52 11.07
C PHE A 7 11.84 -13.02 12.41
N LEU A 8 11.50 -12.10 13.32
CA LEU A 8 10.87 -12.47 14.59
C LEU A 8 9.37 -12.78 14.42
N ALA A 9 8.79 -12.40 13.28
CA ALA A 9 7.41 -12.70 12.91
C ALA A 9 6.39 -12.35 14.01
N TYR A 10 6.59 -11.21 14.68
CA TYR A 10 5.60 -10.70 15.63
C TYR A 10 4.28 -10.44 14.92
N ASP A 11 3.19 -10.85 15.55
CA ASP A 11 1.85 -10.45 15.12
C ASP A 11 1.56 -8.98 15.47
N ASP A 12 0.40 -8.49 15.01
CA ASP A 12 0.01 -7.10 15.19
C ASP A 12 -0.22 -6.74 16.68
N ASP A 13 -0.76 -7.68 17.47
CA ASP A 13 -1.03 -7.47 18.89
C ASP A 13 0.28 -7.37 19.69
N GLN A 14 1.25 -8.25 19.39
CA GLN A 14 2.59 -8.22 19.95
C GLN A 14 3.31 -6.92 19.57
N THR A 15 3.23 -6.52 18.30
CA THR A 15 3.81 -5.27 17.82
C THR A 15 3.22 -4.07 18.55
N LEU A 16 1.90 -4.02 18.69
CA LEU A 16 1.20 -2.96 19.41
C LEU A 16 1.60 -2.91 20.90
N ALA A 17 1.69 -4.07 21.56
CA ALA A 17 2.12 -4.17 22.95
C ALA A 17 3.55 -3.66 23.15
N ILE A 18 4.48 -4.05 22.26
CA ILE A 18 5.86 -3.57 22.28
C ILE A 18 5.91 -2.06 22.10
N LEU A 19 5.18 -1.51 21.11
CA LEU A 19 5.15 -0.07 20.85
C LEU A 19 4.66 0.71 22.07
N ARG A 20 3.50 0.32 22.64
CA ARG A 20 2.95 0.94 23.85
C ARG A 20 3.96 0.91 25.00
N ALA A 21 4.61 -0.23 25.23
CA ALA A 21 5.57 -0.40 26.32
C ALA A 21 6.83 0.46 26.16
N VAL A 22 7.33 0.60 24.93
CA VAL A 22 8.58 1.32 24.65
C VAL A 22 8.37 2.83 24.53
N THR A 23 7.30 3.28 23.85
CA THR A 23 7.06 4.70 23.59
C THR A 23 6.21 5.36 24.68
N GLY A 24 5.45 4.58 25.45
CA GLY A 24 4.45 5.08 26.39
C GLY A 24 3.21 5.67 25.71
N TRP A 25 3.06 5.53 24.39
CA TRP A 25 1.90 6.04 23.66
C TRP A 25 0.70 5.12 23.83
N ASP A 26 -0.49 5.71 24.00
CA ASP A 26 -1.76 4.99 24.06
C ASP A 26 -2.30 4.71 22.64
N LEU A 27 -1.51 4.03 21.83
CA LEU A 27 -1.87 3.68 20.44
C LEU A 27 -2.95 2.62 20.42
N THR A 28 -3.89 2.70 19.50
CA THR A 28 -4.85 1.63 19.16
C THR A 28 -4.40 0.81 17.95
N ALA A 29 -4.99 -0.37 17.75
CA ALA A 29 -4.71 -1.19 16.56
C ALA A 29 -5.12 -0.48 15.26
N GLU A 30 -6.24 0.25 15.29
CA GLU A 30 -6.72 1.03 14.15
C GLU A 30 -5.75 2.17 13.80
N GLU A 31 -5.24 2.90 14.80
CA GLU A 31 -4.23 3.95 14.57
C GLU A 31 -2.91 3.39 14.01
N LEU A 32 -2.53 2.17 14.40
CA LEU A 32 -1.36 1.49 13.84
C LEU A 32 -1.55 1.21 12.35
N VAL A 33 -2.69 0.64 11.97
CA VAL A 33 -3.05 0.37 10.57
C VAL A 33 -3.17 1.67 9.76
N GLN A 34 -3.86 2.68 10.29
CA GLN A 34 -4.01 3.98 9.64
C GLN A 34 -2.65 4.66 9.41
N THR A 35 -1.72 4.54 10.38
CA THR A 35 -0.36 5.08 10.24
C THR A 35 0.42 4.35 9.14
N ALA A 36 0.28 3.03 9.04
CA ALA A 36 0.89 2.26 7.95
C ALA A 36 0.30 2.65 6.57
N HIS A 37 -1.02 2.80 6.48
CA HIS A 37 -1.72 3.22 5.26
C HIS A 37 -1.34 4.64 4.83
N ARG A 38 -1.14 5.56 5.78
CA ARG A 38 -0.58 6.89 5.54
C ARG A 38 0.80 6.82 4.90
N GLY A 39 1.71 6.03 5.47
CA GLY A 39 3.06 5.87 4.94
C GLY A 39 3.08 5.28 3.52
N LEU A 40 2.26 4.25 3.27
CA LEU A 40 2.11 3.65 1.95
C LEU A 40 1.57 4.66 0.92
N THR A 41 0.54 5.42 1.29
CA THR A 41 -0.09 6.40 0.40
C THR A 41 0.85 7.57 0.10
N LEU A 42 1.64 8.04 1.08
CA LEU A 42 2.69 9.04 0.86
C LEU A 42 3.76 8.54 -0.12
N ALA A 43 4.19 7.28 0.02
CA ALA A 43 5.13 6.69 -0.93
C ALA A 43 4.54 6.60 -2.36
N ARG A 44 3.24 6.28 -2.47
CA ARG A 44 2.53 6.31 -3.76
C ARG A 44 2.51 7.70 -4.37
N LEU A 45 2.14 8.73 -3.60
CA LEU A 45 2.14 10.13 -4.05
C LEU A 45 3.52 10.57 -4.52
N PHE A 46 4.57 10.26 -3.75
CA PHE A 46 5.94 10.54 -4.14
C PHE A 46 6.27 9.90 -5.49
N ASN A 47 5.98 8.61 -5.67
CA ASN A 47 6.28 7.91 -6.92
C ASN A 47 5.49 8.48 -8.12
N LEU A 48 4.22 8.82 -7.93
CA LEU A 48 3.40 9.46 -8.97
C LEU A 48 4.02 10.80 -9.42
N ARG A 49 4.51 11.61 -8.47
CA ARG A 49 5.23 12.86 -8.75
C ARG A 49 6.46 12.64 -9.61
N GLU A 50 7.21 11.58 -9.33
CA GLU A 50 8.42 11.20 -10.07
C GLU A 50 8.13 10.49 -11.40
N GLY A 51 6.85 10.38 -11.78
CA GLY A 51 6.43 9.86 -13.09
C GLY A 51 6.09 8.37 -13.12
N LEU A 52 6.01 7.69 -11.97
CA LEU A 52 5.45 6.34 -11.91
C LEU A 52 3.96 6.40 -12.26
N THR A 53 3.50 5.47 -13.09
CA THR A 53 2.10 5.40 -13.51
C THR A 53 1.54 4.01 -13.26
N ARG A 54 0.20 3.86 -13.39
CA ARG A 54 -0.44 2.53 -13.39
C ARG A 54 0.20 1.56 -14.39
N ALA A 55 0.78 2.02 -15.49
CA ALA A 55 1.42 1.14 -16.46
C ALA A 55 2.66 0.43 -15.90
N ASP A 56 3.28 0.98 -14.86
CA ASP A 56 4.50 0.47 -14.23
C ASP A 56 4.22 -0.57 -13.14
N ASP A 57 3.00 -0.59 -12.60
CA ASP A 57 2.52 -1.58 -11.64
C ASP A 57 2.22 -2.91 -12.36
N ARG A 58 3.28 -3.57 -12.83
CA ARG A 58 3.21 -4.81 -13.59
C ARG A 58 4.27 -5.83 -13.17
N LEU A 59 3.90 -7.11 -13.27
CA LEU A 59 4.82 -8.22 -13.16
C LEU A 59 5.62 -8.41 -14.47
N PRO A 60 6.81 -9.03 -14.40
CA PRO A 60 7.53 -9.49 -15.58
C PRO A 60 6.70 -10.44 -16.47
N ALA A 61 6.92 -10.40 -17.78
CA ALA A 61 6.16 -11.21 -18.76
C ALA A 61 6.16 -12.72 -18.45
N ARG A 62 7.22 -13.23 -17.81
CA ARG A 62 7.34 -14.63 -17.38
C ARG A 62 6.21 -15.10 -16.48
N PHE A 63 5.54 -14.21 -15.74
CA PHE A 63 4.39 -14.57 -14.91
C PHE A 63 3.16 -14.97 -15.74
N GLY A 64 3.07 -14.56 -17.00
CA GLY A 64 2.03 -15.00 -17.93
C GLY A 64 2.32 -16.35 -18.59
N GLU A 65 3.52 -16.90 -18.43
CA GLU A 65 3.89 -18.20 -18.98
C GLU A 65 3.34 -19.33 -18.09
N PRO A 66 2.70 -20.36 -18.66
CA PRO A 66 2.21 -21.48 -17.88
C PRO A 66 3.36 -22.36 -17.35
N LEU A 67 3.15 -22.94 -16.17
CA LEU A 67 3.96 -24.01 -15.60
C LEU A 67 3.25 -25.36 -15.80
N PRO A 68 3.94 -26.52 -15.66
CA PRO A 68 3.34 -27.84 -15.91
C PRO A 68 2.04 -28.14 -15.16
N LYS A 69 1.78 -27.46 -14.04
CA LYS A 69 0.59 -27.64 -13.19
C LYS A 69 -0.20 -26.36 -12.94
N HIS A 70 0.22 -25.21 -13.47
CA HIS A 70 -0.39 -23.92 -13.16
C HIS A 70 -0.49 -23.07 -14.42
N ALA A 71 -1.68 -22.50 -14.65
CA ALA A 71 -1.83 -21.48 -15.68
C ALA A 71 -0.99 -20.24 -15.31
N GLY A 72 -0.45 -19.57 -16.32
CA GLY A 72 0.14 -18.26 -16.14
C GLY A 72 -0.94 -17.22 -15.83
N LEU A 73 -0.53 -16.10 -15.21
CA LEU A 73 -1.42 -14.98 -14.95
C LEU A 73 -1.64 -14.20 -16.25
N SER A 74 -2.88 -14.17 -16.74
CA SER A 74 -3.19 -13.39 -17.94
C SER A 74 -2.99 -11.90 -17.67
N ARG A 75 -2.73 -11.13 -18.72
CA ARG A 75 -2.59 -9.67 -18.62
C ARG A 75 -3.85 -9.04 -18.02
N GLU A 76 -5.03 -9.50 -18.42
CA GLU A 76 -6.31 -9.01 -17.90
C GLU A 76 -6.48 -9.33 -16.41
N GLN A 77 -6.12 -10.54 -15.97
CA GLN A 77 -6.16 -10.92 -14.56
C GLN A 77 -5.21 -10.04 -13.74
N GLN A 78 -4.01 -9.79 -14.25
CA GLN A 78 -3.06 -8.91 -13.59
C GLN A 78 -3.55 -7.47 -13.51
N GLU A 79 -4.12 -6.93 -14.60
CA GLU A 79 -4.71 -5.60 -14.62
C GLU A 79 -5.89 -5.48 -13.66
N GLN A 80 -6.69 -6.53 -13.50
CA GLN A 80 -7.79 -6.56 -12.54
C GLN A 80 -7.26 -6.56 -11.09
N ILE A 81 -6.26 -7.38 -10.77
CA ILE A 81 -5.64 -7.40 -9.44
C ILE A 81 -5.10 -6.01 -9.05
N VAL A 82 -4.47 -5.32 -9.99
CA VAL A 82 -3.96 -3.95 -9.76
C VAL A 82 -5.12 -2.98 -9.48
N THR A 83 -6.20 -3.06 -10.27
CA THR A 83 -7.40 -2.24 -10.06
C THR A 83 -8.04 -2.50 -8.71
N ASP A 84 -8.21 -3.76 -8.33
CA ASP A 84 -8.81 -4.18 -7.05
C ASP A 84 -7.97 -3.66 -5.89
N TYR A 85 -6.64 -3.82 -5.97
CA TYR A 85 -5.72 -3.29 -4.97
C TYR A 85 -5.86 -1.78 -4.79
N TYR A 86 -5.94 -1.00 -5.87
CA TYR A 86 -6.17 0.45 -5.76
C TYR A 86 -7.48 0.78 -5.08
N VAL A 87 -8.57 0.11 -5.47
CA VAL A 87 -9.88 0.33 -4.86
C VAL A 87 -9.84 0.00 -3.36
N GLU A 88 -9.19 -1.10 -2.97
CA GLU A 88 -9.01 -1.49 -1.56
C GLU A 88 -8.19 -0.45 -0.78
N GLN A 89 -7.17 0.16 -1.38
CA GLN A 89 -6.40 1.25 -0.77
C GLN A 89 -7.15 2.60 -0.75
N GLY A 90 -8.35 2.67 -1.34
CA GLY A 90 -9.11 3.90 -1.50
C GLY A 90 -8.49 4.86 -2.53
N TRP A 91 -7.86 4.32 -3.56
CA TRP A 91 -7.28 5.03 -4.69
C TRP A 91 -8.16 4.84 -5.94
N ASP A 92 -7.98 5.68 -6.94
CA ASP A 92 -8.66 5.55 -8.22
C ASP A 92 -8.20 4.30 -8.97
N GLY A 93 -9.13 3.41 -9.34
CA GLY A 93 -8.80 2.12 -9.98
C GLY A 93 -8.15 2.26 -11.36
N GLY A 94 -8.43 3.36 -12.08
CA GLY A 94 -7.91 3.62 -13.43
C GLY A 94 -6.52 4.22 -13.46
N SER A 95 -6.16 5.03 -12.47
CA SER A 95 -4.90 5.80 -12.42
C SER A 95 -3.97 5.41 -11.27
N GLY A 96 -4.50 4.81 -10.21
CA GLY A 96 -3.78 4.55 -8.96
C GLY A 96 -3.46 5.81 -8.16
N VAL A 97 -4.17 6.92 -8.43
CA VAL A 97 -4.07 8.18 -7.68
C VAL A 97 -4.95 8.09 -6.43
N PRO A 98 -4.42 8.36 -5.22
CA PRO A 98 -5.23 8.37 -4.00
C PRO A 98 -6.40 9.34 -4.09
N THR A 99 -7.60 8.91 -3.66
CA THR A 99 -8.79 9.76 -3.71
C THR A 99 -8.74 10.88 -2.68
N THR A 100 -9.43 12.00 -2.94
CA THR A 100 -9.57 13.10 -1.96
C THR A 100 -10.13 12.63 -0.61
N ALA A 101 -11.03 11.64 -0.62
CA ALA A 101 -11.58 11.06 0.60
C ALA A 101 -10.49 10.35 1.42
N THR A 102 -9.67 9.52 0.78
CA THR A 102 -8.54 8.83 1.42
C THR A 102 -7.48 9.81 1.92
N LEU A 103 -7.13 10.82 1.12
CA LEU A 103 -6.16 11.84 1.53
C LEU A 103 -6.61 12.57 2.79
N ARG A 104 -7.91 12.91 2.89
CA ARG A 104 -8.51 13.52 4.08
C ARG A 104 -8.56 12.60 5.28
N ALA A 105 -8.95 11.34 5.08
CA ALA A 105 -8.97 10.35 6.15
C ALA A 105 -7.57 10.09 6.72
N LEU A 106 -6.54 10.23 5.90
CA LEU A 106 -5.14 10.06 6.30
C LEU A 106 -4.49 11.36 6.77
N GLY A 107 -5.09 12.53 6.53
CA GLY A 107 -4.55 13.85 6.92
C GLY A 107 -3.29 14.24 6.15
N ILE A 108 -3.26 13.93 4.85
CA ILE A 108 -2.11 14.17 3.95
C ILE A 108 -2.53 14.92 2.67
N GLU A 109 -3.60 15.72 2.72
CA GLU A 109 -4.06 16.48 1.55
C GLU A 109 -3.03 17.49 1.04
N ALA A 110 -2.25 18.08 1.96
CA ALA A 110 -1.20 19.04 1.61
C ALA A 110 -0.09 18.40 0.78
N ASP A 111 0.22 17.12 1.04
CA ASP A 111 1.25 16.37 0.32
C ASP A 111 0.84 16.05 -1.11
N ALA A 112 -0.46 15.84 -1.35
CA ALA A 112 -0.99 15.57 -2.69
C ALA A 112 -0.89 16.77 -3.63
N ALA A 113 -1.02 18.00 -3.11
CA ALA A 113 -0.90 19.23 -3.90
C ALA A 113 0.51 19.45 -4.49
N ALA A 114 1.53 18.77 -3.93
CA ALA A 114 2.90 18.81 -4.41
C ALA A 114 3.28 17.60 -5.30
N ALA A 115 2.35 16.65 -5.49
CA ALA A 115 2.60 15.37 -6.14
C ALA A 115 1.97 15.24 -7.54
N VAL A 116 1.06 16.15 -7.90
CA VAL A 116 0.38 16.21 -9.20
C VAL A 116 0.67 17.54 -9.88
#